data_AF-A0A2E3V440-F1
#
_entry.id   AF-A0A2E3V440-F1
#
_cell.length_a   1.000
_cell.length_b   1.000
_cell.length_c   1.000
_cell.angle_alpha   90.00
_cell.angle_beta   90.00
_cell.angle_gamma   90.00
#
_symmetry.space_group_name_H-M   'P 1'
#
loop_
_entity.id
_entity.type
_entity.pdbx_description
1 polymer ?
#
loop_
_entity_poly.entity_id
_entity_poly.type
_entity_poly.pdbx_seq_one_letter_code
_entity_poly.pdbx_strand_id
1 'polypeptide(L)' 'MNPYDELLERLKDIDLVNQIGGLLGWDQEVLMPPKAAKLRAEQLSWISRTGHEKLTDLRIG' A
#
# COMPACT_ATOMS: atom_id res chain seq x y z
N MET A 1 10.19 14.57 -18.81
CA MET A 1 8.96 14.47 -18.01
C MET A 1 8.91 15.68 -17.11
N ASN A 2 7.78 16.38 -17.01
CA ASN A 2 7.72 17.60 -16.18
C ASN A 2 7.54 17.23 -14.69
N PRO A 3 7.78 18.15 -13.73
CA PRO A 3 7.65 17.85 -12.30
C PRO A 3 6.26 17.37 -11.88
N TYR A 4 5.20 17.82 -12.57
CA TYR A 4 3.83 17.38 -12.31
C TYR A 4 3.60 15.92 -12.73
N ASP A 5 4.10 15.53 -13.90
CA ASP A 5 4.06 14.15 -14.37
C ASP A 5 4.81 13.21 -13.40
N GLU A 6 5.96 13.67 -12.89
CA GLU A 6 6.78 12.94 -11.91
C GLU A 6 6.07 12.74 -10.56
N LEU A 7 5.35 13.76 -10.10
CA LEU A 7 4.52 13.68 -8.92
C LEU A 7 3.33 12.72 -9.15
N LEU A 8 2.68 12.80 -10.30
CA LEU A 8 1.57 11.91 -10.65
C LEU A 8 1.97 10.44 -10.64
N GLU A 9 3.16 10.10 -11.17
CA GLU A 9 3.66 8.72 -11.12
C GLU A 9 3.86 8.23 -9.68
N ARG A 10 4.43 9.06 -8.81
CA ARG A 10 4.59 8.70 -7.38
C ARG A 10 3.27 8.53 -6.65
N LEU A 11 2.31 9.40 -6.92
CA LEU A 11 0.98 9.29 -6.32
C LEU A 11 0.25 8.04 -6.79
N LYS A 12 0.40 7.65 -8.07
CA LYS A 12 -0.13 6.37 -8.57
C LYS A 12 0.49 5.17 -7.85
N ASP A 13 1.79 5.20 -7.58
CA ASP A 13 2.47 4.14 -6.81
C ASP A 13 1.95 4.04 -5.37
N ILE A 14 1.76 5.18 -4.71
CA ILE A 14 1.19 5.23 -3.35
C ILE A 14 -0.24 4.67 -3.36
N ASP A 15 -1.04 5.10 -4.33
CA ASP A 15 -2.42 4.65 -4.48
C ASP A 15 -2.50 3.14 -4.74
N LEU A 16 -1.61 2.59 -5.57
CA LEU A 16 -1.52 1.15 -5.80
C LEU A 16 -1.26 0.37 -4.51
N VAL A 17 -0.35 0.84 -3.65
CA VAL A 17 -0.08 0.21 -2.34
C VAL A 17 -1.35 0.22 -1.48
N ASN A 18 -2.09 1.33 -1.47
CA ASN A 18 -3.34 1.44 -0.73
C ASN A 18 -4.44 0.53 -1.29
N GLN A 19 -4.56 0.41 -2.62
CA GLN A 19 -5.51 -0.49 -3.27
C GLN A 19 -5.23 -1.96 -2.90
N ILE A 20 -3.96 -2.38 -2.88
CA ILE A 20 -3.57 -3.72 -2.42
C ILE A 20 -3.97 -3.92 -0.95
N GLY A 21 -3.72 -2.92 -0.10
CA GLY A 21 -4.13 -2.93 1.31
C GLY A 21 -5.64 -3.11 1.47
N GLY A 22 -6.44 -2.37 0.70
CA GLY A 22 -7.90 -2.49 0.68
C GLY A 22 -8.38 -3.89 0.26
N LEU A 23 -7.78 -4.45 -0.79
CA LEU A 23 -8.11 -5.80 -1.25
C LEU A 23 -7.77 -6.87 -0.20
N LEU A 24 -6.59 -6.79 0.43
CA LEU A 24 -6.21 -7.72 1.48
C LEU A 24 -7.03 -7.54 2.76
N GLY A 25 -7.48 -6.32 3.05
CA GLY A 25 -8.41 -6.05 4.14
C GLY A 25 -9.75 -6.73 3.90
N TRP A 26 -10.35 -6.57 2.72
CA TRP A 26 -11.57 -7.28 2.37
C TRP A 26 -11.40 -8.80 2.40
N ASP A 27 -10.31 -9.32 1.83
CA ASP A 27 -10.03 -10.75 1.82
C ASP A 27 -9.93 -11.31 3.25
N GLN A 28 -9.36 -10.55 4.19
CA GLN A 28 -9.21 -10.95 5.59
C GLN A 28 -10.55 -11.23 6.24
N GLU A 29 -11.55 -10.40 5.93
CA GLU A 29 -12.87 -10.45 6.55
C GLU A 29 -13.80 -11.48 5.89
N VAL A 30 -13.55 -11.86 4.63
CA VAL A 30 -14.52 -12.65 3.84
C VAL A 30 -13.99 -14.01 3.38
N LEU A 31 -12.72 -14.10 2.96
CA LEU A 31 -12.18 -15.30 2.28
C LEU A 31 -10.99 -15.96 2.99
N MET A 32 -10.26 -15.21 3.82
CA MET A 32 -9.00 -15.66 4.40
C MET A 32 -9.19 -16.89 5.32
N PRO A 33 -8.41 -17.97 5.12
CA PRO A 33 -8.47 -19.12 6.02
C PRO A 33 -7.87 -18.78 7.41
N PRO A 34 -8.39 -19.35 8.52
CA PRO A 34 -7.96 -18.97 9.88
C PRO A 34 -6.45 -19.07 10.15
N LYS A 35 -5.76 -20.00 9.49
CA LYS A 35 -4.32 -20.22 9.66
C LYS A 35 -3.44 -19.17 8.98
N ALA A 36 -4.01 -18.30 8.13
CA ALA A 36 -3.26 -17.28 7.41
C ALA A 36 -3.06 -15.97 8.20
N ALA A 37 -3.60 -15.85 9.41
CA ALA A 37 -3.56 -14.61 10.20
C ALA A 37 -2.15 -14.02 10.36
N LYS A 38 -1.14 -14.85 10.64
CA LYS A 38 0.25 -14.39 10.78
C LYS A 38 0.79 -13.82 9.46
N LEU A 39 0.57 -14.53 8.35
CA LEU A 39 1.00 -14.08 7.02
C LEU A 39 0.28 -12.78 6.62
N ARG A 40 -1.03 -12.68 6.91
CA ARG A 40 -1.81 -11.45 6.64
C ARG A 40 -1.30 -10.27 7.45
N ALA A 41 -0.97 -10.47 8.72
CA ALA A 41 -0.38 -9.42 9.55
C ALA A 41 0.96 -8.92 8.98
N GLU A 42 1.82 -9.83 8.50
CA GLU A 42 3.09 -9.47 7.83
C GLU A 42 2.85 -8.66 6.54
N GLN A 43 1.87 -9.07 5.72
CA GLN A 43 1.48 -8.35 4.50
C GLN A 43 1.00 -6.92 4.80
N LEU A 44 0.05 -6.78 5.74
CA LEU A 44 -0.51 -5.48 6.11
C LEU A 44 0.53 -4.57 6.77
N SER A 45 1.43 -5.13 7.58
CA SER A 45 2.55 -4.39 8.16
C SER A 45 3.49 -3.85 7.07
N TRP A 46 3.82 -4.67 6.07
CA TRP A 46 4.65 -4.23 4.94
C TRP A 46 3.96 -3.14 4.11
N ILE A 47 2.66 -3.27 3.84
CA ILE A 47 1.87 -2.27 3.11
C ILE A 47 1.85 -0.95 3.87
N SER A 48 1.58 -0.98 5.17
CA SER A 48 1.57 0.22 6.01
C SER A 48 2.91 0.94 6.01
N ARG A 49 4.01 0.21 6.24
CA ARG A 49 5.36 0.77 6.22
C ARG A 49 5.71 1.36 4.84
N THR A 50 5.49 0.59 3.78
CA THR A 50 5.85 0.99 2.41
C THR A 50 5.03 2.19 1.93
N GLY A 51 3.72 2.19 2.20
CA GLY A 51 2.85 3.32 1.89
C GLY A 51 3.27 4.59 2.63
N HIS A 52 3.62 4.48 3.92
CA HIS A 52 4.12 5.60 4.71
C HIS A 52 5.47 6.14 4.22
N GLU A 53 6.43 5.27 3.94
CA GLU A 53 7.75 5.64 3.41
C GLU A 53 7.62 6.40 2.08
N LYS A 54 6.76 5.92 1.16
CA LYS A 54 6.52 6.58 -0.12
C LYS A 54 5.82 7.92 0.03
N LEU A 55 4.85 8.02 0.94
CA LEU A 55 4.09 9.25 1.17
C LEU A 55 4.94 10.36 1.80
N THR A 56 5.91 10.01 2.63
CA THR A 56 6.78 10.95 3.35
C THR A 56 8.11 11.22 2.62
N ASP A 57 8.27 10.73 1.40
CA ASP A 57 9.44 10.99 0.58
C ASP A 57 9.56 12.50 0.29
N LEU A 58 10.78 13.05 0.40
CA LEU A 58 11.08 14.48 0.21
C LEU A 58 10.70 14.99 -1.20
N ARG A 59 10.45 14.11 -2.16
CA ARG A 59 10.05 14.45 -3.53
C ARG A 59 8.53 14.62 -3.71
N ILE A 60 7.74 14.40 -2.65
CA ILE A 60 6.27 14.59 -2.67
C ILE A 60 5.87 16.06 -2.44
N GLY A 61 6.71 16.87 -1.79
CA GLY A 61 6.43 18.26 -1.39
C GLY A 61 7.34 19.29 -2.02
#